data_AF-A0A182W857-F1
#
_entry.id   AF-A0A182W857-F1
#
_cell.length_a   1.000
_cell.length_b   1.000
_cell.length_c   1.000
_cell.angle_alpha   90.00
_cell.angle_beta   90.00
_cell.angle_gamma   90.00
#
_symmetry.space_group_name_H-M   'P 1'
#
loop_
_entity.id
_entity.type
_entity.pdbx_description
1 polymer ?
#
loop_
_entity_poly.entity_id
_entity_poly.type
_entity_poly.pdbx_seq_one_letter_code
_entity_poly.pdbx_strand_id
1 'polypeptide(L)'
;MGHGFGELAKVRGIVTHKISPFEQRAFANVISKGVPNTLRRIRSQIFIVAPPFVMGYMIYNYIENLHTQMNRHERMKICFCTDLDKSVLISNFEKRGWVQVTADDDWNFYWAGTGSCRNIFSVDSGYRMHDNQLINHFPNHYELSRKDLLVKNIKRYRKDLERDGNPLAEKTEANIPGGSKYLYLDFIPITFVLPADYNMFVEEYRKNPQSTWIMKPCGKSQGAGIFLINKLSKLKRWSREAKTSFHPQIGKESYVISRYIENPLLIGGKKFDLRLYVLVTSFRPLKAYLFRLGFCRFCTVKYDTSVTELDNMYVHLTNVSVQKHGGEYNNHHGGKWSVQNLRLYLEGTRGKEVTDKLFGSITWLIVHSLKAVSSVMASDRHCFECYGYDIIIDNTLKPWLVEVNASPSLTSTTANDRILKYKLIDNILNIVLPPDGVPDVRWNKIPSPDMLGNFDLLIDEEIAAQDDNVQNSNN
;
A
#
# COMPACT_ATOMS: atom_id res chain seq x y z
N MET A 1 107.74 38.13 39.95
CA MET A 1 107.56 39.26 40.89
C MET A 1 106.08 39.35 41.21
N GLY A 2 105.71 39.19 42.47
CA GLY A 2 104.31 39.11 42.89
C GLY A 2 103.67 40.49 43.07
N HIS A 3 102.34 40.53 42.92
CA HIS A 3 101.50 41.52 43.58
C HIS A 3 100.27 40.84 44.18
N GLY A 4 100.30 40.74 45.51
CA GLY A 4 99.22 40.94 46.48
C GLY A 4 97.79 40.44 46.22
N PHE A 5 97.37 39.48 47.04
CA PHE A 5 95.99 39.37 47.55
C PHE A 5 95.59 40.69 48.24
N GLY A 6 94.47 41.32 47.86
CA GLY A 6 93.94 42.44 48.65
C GLY A 6 93.09 43.53 47.98
N GLU A 7 92.85 43.51 46.66
CA GLU A 7 91.99 44.52 46.03
C GLU A 7 90.61 43.96 45.67
N LEU A 8 89.73 43.92 46.67
CA LEU A 8 88.29 43.69 46.46
C LEU A 8 87.65 44.95 45.88
N ALA A 9 87.19 44.87 44.64
CA ALA A 9 86.36 45.92 44.04
C ALA A 9 85.05 46.07 44.83
N LYS A 10 84.80 47.26 45.39
CA LYS A 10 83.51 47.64 45.97
C LYS A 10 82.47 47.74 44.86
N VAL A 11 81.66 46.70 44.67
CA VAL A 11 80.45 46.78 43.84
C VAL A 11 79.36 47.47 44.65
N ARG A 12 79.21 48.78 44.44
CA ARG A 12 78.01 49.53 44.85
C ARG A 12 76.88 49.19 43.88
N GLY A 13 75.73 48.74 44.40
CA GLY A 13 74.51 48.59 43.58
C GLY A 13 73.61 47.40 43.88
N ILE A 14 73.85 46.59 44.93
CA ILE A 14 72.95 45.47 45.25
C ILE A 14 71.82 45.97 46.15
N VAL A 15 70.67 46.27 45.53
CA VAL A 15 69.40 46.50 46.24
C VAL A 15 68.84 45.13 46.63
N THR A 16 68.82 44.82 47.93
CA THR A 16 68.16 43.62 48.46
C THR A 16 66.74 43.96 48.89
N HIS A 17 65.75 43.44 48.17
CA HIS A 17 64.34 43.53 48.58
C HIS A 17 64.00 42.35 49.49
N LYS A 18 63.48 42.64 50.69
CA LYS A 18 62.87 41.64 51.58
C LYS A 18 61.36 41.93 51.64
N ILE A 19 60.55 40.97 51.21
CA ILE A 19 59.09 41.10 51.24
C ILE A 19 58.63 40.95 52.70
N SER A 20 57.86 41.92 53.20
CA SER A 20 57.24 41.90 54.53
C SER A 20 56.28 40.71 54.67
N PRO A 21 56.22 39.99 55.80
CA PRO A 21 55.31 38.85 55.98
C PRO A 21 53.83 39.26 56.10
N PHE A 22 53.55 40.55 56.22
CA PHE A 22 52.19 41.07 56.41
C PHE A 22 51.78 41.90 55.19
N GLU A 23 51.06 41.23 54.29
CA GLU A 23 50.14 41.74 53.24
C GLU A 23 50.39 41.15 51.85
N GLN A 24 49.92 39.92 51.64
CA GLN A 24 49.51 39.48 50.32
C GLN A 24 48.10 38.90 50.39
N ARG A 25 47.10 39.77 50.25
CA ARG A 25 45.74 39.33 49.94
C ARG A 25 45.70 39.00 48.43
N ALA A 26 46.01 37.75 48.08
CA ALA A 26 46.12 37.28 46.69
C ALA A 26 44.89 37.54 45.81
N PHE A 27 43.72 37.82 46.42
CA PHE A 27 42.46 38.06 45.71
C PHE A 27 41.81 39.43 46.00
N ALA A 28 42.54 40.36 46.62
CA ALA A 28 42.01 41.70 46.84
C ALA A 28 41.71 42.38 45.50
N ASN A 29 40.46 42.85 45.33
CA ASN A 29 39.96 43.51 44.13
C ASN A 29 39.78 42.65 42.86
N VAL A 30 39.86 41.32 42.94
CA VAL A 30 39.61 40.45 41.77
C VAL A 30 38.18 40.59 41.25
N ILE A 31 37.19 40.68 42.15
CA ILE A 31 35.79 40.85 41.76
C ILE A 31 35.47 42.32 41.44
N SER A 32 35.97 43.28 42.24
CA SER A 32 35.64 44.70 42.07
C SER A 32 36.40 45.40 40.94
N LYS A 33 37.64 44.98 40.64
CA LYS A 33 38.47 45.57 39.57
C LYS A 33 38.88 44.56 38.50
N GLY A 34 39.00 43.28 38.81
CA GLY A 34 39.35 42.25 37.83
C GLY A 34 38.22 41.97 36.83
N VAL A 35 37.03 41.59 37.33
CA VAL A 35 35.87 41.26 36.47
C VAL A 35 35.46 42.41 35.54
N PRO A 36 35.33 43.68 35.99
CA PRO A 36 35.00 44.79 35.10
C PRO A 36 36.09 45.08 34.06
N ASN A 37 37.37 44.94 34.43
CA ASN A 37 38.48 45.14 33.49
C ASN A 37 38.58 44.01 32.46
N THR A 38 38.29 42.76 32.85
CA THR A 38 38.22 41.63 31.92
C THR A 38 37.05 41.80 30.96
N LEU A 39 35.87 42.20 31.44
CA LEU A 39 34.72 42.52 30.58
C LEU A 39 35.02 43.70 29.63
N ARG A 40 35.70 44.74 30.12
CA ARG A 40 36.16 45.87 29.28
C ARG A 40 37.13 45.39 28.19
N ARG A 41 38.07 44.52 28.54
CA ARG A 41 39.05 43.94 27.59
C ARG A 41 38.37 43.06 26.55
N ILE A 42 37.45 42.19 26.95
CA ILE A 42 36.63 41.38 26.04
C ILE A 42 35.84 42.29 25.11
N ARG A 43 35.16 43.31 25.64
CA ARG A 43 34.39 44.28 24.83
C ARG A 43 35.24 45.06 23.84
N SER A 44 36.49 45.39 24.20
CA SER A 44 37.41 46.09 23.28
C SER A 44 37.96 45.20 22.16
N GLN A 45 37.97 43.87 22.36
CA GLN A 45 38.54 42.91 21.42
C GLN A 45 37.47 42.13 20.65
N ILE A 46 36.20 42.15 21.08
CA ILE A 46 35.13 41.38 20.45
C ILE A 46 34.92 41.78 18.98
N PHE A 47 35.08 43.05 18.63
CA PHE A 47 34.97 43.53 17.25
C PHE A 47 36.19 43.17 16.38
N ILE A 48 37.29 42.71 16.98
CA ILE A 48 38.49 42.25 16.28
C ILE A 48 38.45 40.72 16.13
N VAL A 49 37.98 40.02 17.16
CA VAL A 49 37.99 38.55 17.23
C VAL A 49 36.72 37.91 16.67
N ALA A 50 35.54 38.52 16.88
CA ALA A 50 34.28 37.92 16.43
C ALA A 50 34.14 37.85 14.89
N PRO A 51 34.53 38.87 14.08
CA PRO A 51 34.39 38.80 12.63
C PRO A 51 35.11 37.60 11.97
N PRO A 52 36.40 37.33 12.24
CA PRO A 52 37.07 36.16 11.66
C PRO A 52 36.50 34.83 12.16
N PHE A 53 36.02 34.75 13.40
CA PHE A 53 35.35 33.55 13.91
C PHE A 53 33.99 33.31 13.25
N VAL A 54 33.16 34.34 13.10
CA VAL A 54 31.87 34.25 12.42
C VAL A 54 32.08 33.90 10.95
N MET A 55 33.06 34.54 10.29
CA MET A 55 33.43 34.22 8.91
C MET A 55 33.93 32.78 8.79
N GLY A 56 34.79 32.32 9.69
CA GLY A 56 35.27 30.94 9.73
C GLY A 56 34.14 29.94 9.96
N TYR A 57 33.20 30.24 10.86
CA TYR A 57 32.02 29.40 11.11
C TYR A 57 31.06 29.39 9.90
N MET A 58 30.85 30.52 9.25
CA MET A 58 30.05 30.61 8.02
C MET A 58 30.71 29.82 6.88
N ILE A 59 32.03 29.90 6.73
CA ILE A 59 32.79 29.13 5.74
C ILE A 59 32.73 27.64 6.09
N TYR A 60 32.92 27.26 7.35
CA TYR A 60 32.80 25.87 7.80
C TYR A 60 31.40 25.32 7.49
N ASN A 61 30.33 26.01 7.90
CA ASN A 61 28.96 25.60 7.61
C ASN A 61 28.67 25.59 6.10
N TYR A 62 29.21 26.53 5.34
CA TYR A 62 29.05 26.56 3.89
C TYR A 62 29.75 25.37 3.23
N ILE A 63 30.99 25.06 3.64
CA ILE A 63 31.75 23.91 3.16
C ILE A 63 31.11 22.60 3.61
N GLU A 64 30.60 22.50 4.83
CA GLU A 64 29.90 21.31 5.33
C GLU A 64 28.58 21.08 4.60
N ASN A 65 27.83 22.15 4.30
CA ASN A 65 26.65 22.09 3.45
C ASN A 65 27.00 21.70 2.00
N LEU A 66 28.07 22.27 1.43
CA LEU A 66 28.55 21.89 0.10
C LEU A 66 29.06 20.46 0.06
N HIS A 67 29.77 20.00 1.08
CA HIS A 67 30.26 18.63 1.21
C HIS A 67 29.09 17.65 1.34
N THR A 68 28.08 18.00 2.13
CA THR A 68 26.83 17.23 2.23
C THR A 68 26.07 17.23 0.89
N GLN A 69 26.05 18.33 0.14
CA GLN A 69 25.47 18.40 -1.20
C GLN A 69 26.29 17.62 -2.25
N MET A 70 27.62 17.64 -2.16
CA MET A 70 28.52 16.90 -3.05
C MET A 70 28.49 15.39 -2.78
N ASN A 71 28.43 14.97 -1.51
CA ASN A 71 28.21 13.57 -1.14
C ASN A 71 26.80 13.08 -1.49
N ARG A 72 25.80 13.97 -1.54
CA ARG A 72 24.50 13.66 -2.15
C ARG A 72 24.58 13.50 -3.68
N HIS A 73 25.55 14.15 -4.33
CA HIS A 73 25.81 14.06 -5.76
C HIS A 73 26.68 12.87 -6.17
N GLU A 74 27.45 12.27 -5.25
CA GLU A 74 27.76 10.83 -5.30
C GLU A 74 26.44 10.07 -5.06
N ARG A 75 25.57 10.07 -6.08
CA ARG A 75 24.30 9.33 -6.06
C ARG A 75 24.63 7.91 -5.61
N MET A 76 24.16 7.51 -4.42
CA MET A 76 24.03 6.09 -4.11
C MET A 76 23.36 5.46 -5.31
N LYS A 77 24.05 4.54 -5.98
CA LYS A 77 23.45 3.77 -7.06
C LYS A 77 22.36 2.94 -6.40
N ILE A 78 21.10 3.30 -6.65
CA ILE A 78 19.97 2.57 -6.10
C ILE A 78 19.92 1.22 -6.81
N CYS A 79 19.99 0.16 -6.01
CA CYS A 79 19.93 -1.20 -6.48
C CYS A 79 18.49 -1.72 -6.36
N PHE A 80 17.98 -2.35 -7.42
CA PHE A 80 16.66 -2.98 -7.41
C PHE A 80 16.74 -4.48 -7.67
N CYS A 81 15.83 -5.22 -7.05
CA CYS A 81 15.62 -6.64 -7.28
C CYS A 81 14.19 -6.90 -7.76
N THR A 82 13.99 -7.89 -8.63
CA THR A 82 12.66 -8.30 -9.08
C THR A 82 12.63 -9.79 -9.40
N ASP A 83 11.60 -10.49 -8.92
CA ASP A 83 11.34 -11.89 -9.29
C ASP A 83 10.57 -12.00 -10.61
N LEU A 84 10.10 -10.87 -11.12
CA LEU A 84 9.22 -10.77 -12.26
C LEU A 84 9.98 -10.15 -13.43
N ASP A 85 10.23 -10.96 -14.45
CA ASP A 85 10.70 -10.48 -15.74
C ASP A 85 9.53 -9.85 -16.52
N LYS A 86 9.24 -8.58 -16.20
CA LYS A 86 8.19 -7.78 -16.83
C LYS A 86 8.78 -6.45 -17.29
N SER A 87 8.69 -6.21 -18.60
CA SER A 87 9.21 -5.00 -19.23
C SER A 87 8.70 -3.70 -18.60
N VAL A 88 7.45 -3.67 -18.13
CA VAL A 88 6.87 -2.48 -17.45
C VAL A 88 7.54 -2.17 -16.11
N LEU A 89 8.13 -3.15 -15.42
CA LEU A 89 8.89 -2.94 -14.20
C LEU A 89 10.31 -2.49 -14.54
N ILE A 90 11.01 -3.28 -15.36
CA ILE A 90 12.40 -3.05 -15.74
C ILE A 90 12.56 -1.66 -16.35
N SER A 91 11.74 -1.31 -17.34
CA SER A 91 11.79 0.02 -17.97
C SER A 91 11.49 1.19 -17.02
N ASN A 92 10.73 0.97 -15.94
CA ASN A 92 10.48 2.00 -14.93
C ASN A 92 11.68 2.21 -14.00
N PHE A 93 12.39 1.14 -13.66
CA PHE A 93 13.59 1.17 -12.83
C PHE A 93 14.80 1.69 -13.62
N GLU A 94 15.02 1.20 -14.84
CA GLU A 94 16.11 1.65 -15.72
C GLU A 94 15.98 3.14 -16.08
N LYS A 95 14.75 3.63 -16.33
CA LYS A 95 14.49 5.07 -16.56
C LYS A 95 14.95 5.94 -15.38
N ARG A 96 14.95 5.40 -14.16
CA ARG A 96 15.41 6.08 -12.94
C ARG A 96 16.92 5.92 -12.71
N GLY A 97 17.62 5.22 -13.59
CA GLY A 97 19.04 4.93 -13.48
C GLY A 97 19.38 3.90 -12.40
N TRP A 98 18.40 3.09 -11.98
CA TRP A 98 18.61 2.04 -10.97
C TRP A 98 19.34 0.84 -11.58
N VAL A 99 20.14 0.16 -10.75
CA VAL A 99 20.94 -1.00 -11.15
C VAL A 99 20.26 -2.27 -10.68
N GLN A 100 20.09 -3.24 -11.59
CA GLN A 100 19.51 -4.53 -11.23
C GLN A 100 20.53 -5.37 -10.47
N VAL A 101 20.10 -5.96 -9.35
CA VAL A 101 20.89 -6.88 -8.52
C VAL A 101 20.09 -8.15 -8.21
N THR A 102 20.76 -9.18 -7.68
CA THR A 102 20.10 -10.41 -7.24
C THR A 102 19.53 -10.26 -5.83
N ALA A 103 18.71 -11.23 -5.39
CA ALA A 103 18.12 -11.20 -4.05
C ALA A 103 19.14 -11.40 -2.92
N ASP A 104 20.30 -11.98 -3.24
CA ASP A 104 21.41 -12.23 -2.30
C ASP A 104 22.37 -11.03 -2.17
N ASP A 105 22.25 -10.04 -3.06
CA ASP A 105 23.03 -8.80 -3.04
C ASP A 105 22.36 -7.70 -2.18
N ASP A 106 23.09 -6.62 -1.92
CA ASP A 106 22.53 -5.42 -1.28
C ASP A 106 21.57 -4.68 -2.23
N TRP A 107 20.27 -4.83 -1.99
CA TRP A 107 19.19 -4.14 -2.72
C TRP A 107 18.54 -3.05 -1.85
N ASN A 108 18.02 -2.00 -2.50
CA ASN A 108 17.22 -0.96 -1.85
C ASN A 108 15.73 -1.09 -2.15
N PHE A 109 15.38 -1.67 -3.30
CA PHE A 109 13.99 -1.79 -3.71
C PHE A 109 13.72 -3.17 -4.31
N TYR A 110 12.87 -3.97 -3.67
CA TYR A 110 12.54 -5.31 -4.13
C TYR A 110 11.08 -5.37 -4.60
N TRP A 111 10.91 -5.51 -5.92
CA TRP A 111 9.64 -5.94 -6.50
C TRP A 111 9.52 -7.47 -6.45
N ALA A 112 9.20 -7.98 -5.26
CA ALA A 112 9.11 -9.40 -4.97
C ALA A 112 7.81 -10.03 -5.50
N GLY A 113 7.89 -11.33 -5.80
CA GLY A 113 6.75 -12.22 -5.84
C GLY A 113 6.27 -12.57 -4.42
N THR A 114 5.04 -13.07 -4.32
CA THR A 114 4.42 -13.40 -3.02
C THR A 114 5.19 -14.48 -2.25
N GLY A 115 5.83 -15.42 -2.95
CA GLY A 115 6.67 -16.46 -2.36
C GLY A 115 7.94 -15.89 -1.73
N SER A 116 8.65 -15.01 -2.43
CA SER A 116 9.88 -14.38 -1.92
C SER A 116 9.59 -13.45 -0.76
N CYS A 117 8.52 -12.65 -0.83
CA CYS A 117 8.05 -11.84 0.31
C CYS A 117 7.81 -12.72 1.54
N ARG A 118 7.09 -13.84 1.38
CA ARG A 118 6.86 -14.78 2.49
C ARG A 118 8.16 -15.33 3.08
N ASN A 119 9.16 -15.61 2.25
CA ASN A 119 10.46 -16.09 2.71
C ASN A 119 11.21 -15.00 3.49
N ILE A 120 11.22 -13.76 3.00
CA ILE A 120 11.88 -12.62 3.66
C ILE A 120 11.30 -12.41 5.07
N PHE A 121 9.97 -12.39 5.19
CA PHE A 121 9.29 -12.23 6.49
C PHE A 121 9.13 -13.53 7.29
N SER A 122 9.68 -14.66 6.81
CA SER A 122 9.64 -15.91 7.58
C SER A 122 10.49 -15.77 8.84
N VAL A 123 10.01 -16.30 9.96
CA VAL A 123 10.78 -16.32 11.21
C VAL A 123 12.10 -17.06 11.03
N ASP A 124 12.11 -18.09 10.15
CA ASP A 124 13.28 -18.92 9.87
C ASP A 124 14.37 -18.19 9.07
N SER A 125 14.04 -17.11 8.35
CA SER A 125 15.02 -16.36 7.56
C SER A 125 15.97 -15.56 8.46
N GLY A 126 15.49 -15.10 9.62
CA GLY A 126 16.19 -14.16 10.49
C GLY A 126 16.50 -12.81 9.82
N TYR A 127 16.00 -12.56 8.61
CA TYR A 127 16.35 -11.39 7.81
C TYR A 127 15.70 -10.13 8.38
N ARG A 128 16.50 -9.08 8.56
CA ARG A 128 16.04 -7.76 9.00
C ARG A 128 16.37 -6.76 7.93
N MET A 129 15.33 -6.14 7.38
CA MET A 129 15.49 -5.08 6.39
C MET A 129 16.09 -3.82 7.02
N HIS A 130 16.88 -3.11 6.22
CA HIS A 130 17.45 -1.81 6.54
C HIS A 130 16.46 -0.67 6.28
N ASP A 131 16.67 0.48 6.93
CA ASP A 131 15.83 1.69 6.76
C ASP A 131 15.73 2.16 5.30
N ASN A 132 16.71 1.82 4.45
CA ASN A 132 16.76 2.16 3.03
C ASN A 132 16.23 1.05 2.11
N GLN A 133 15.40 0.14 2.63
CA GLN A 133 14.81 -0.97 1.89
C GLN A 133 13.29 -0.86 1.80
N LEU A 134 12.74 -1.14 0.62
CA LEU A 134 11.30 -1.22 0.40
C LEU A 134 10.91 -2.48 -0.37
N ILE A 135 9.75 -3.04 -0.05
CA ILE A 135 9.17 -4.23 -0.69
C ILE A 135 7.68 -4.03 -1.00
N ASN A 136 7.23 -4.60 -2.12
CA ASN A 136 5.90 -4.38 -2.71
C ASN A 136 4.77 -5.28 -2.15
N HIS A 137 4.95 -5.86 -0.96
CA HIS A 137 3.95 -6.73 -0.32
C HIS A 137 3.95 -6.60 1.20
N PHE A 138 2.76 -6.64 1.80
CA PHE A 138 2.63 -6.84 3.25
C PHE A 138 2.80 -8.33 3.62
N PRO A 139 3.37 -8.68 4.79
CA PRO A 139 3.66 -10.07 5.16
C PRO A 139 2.44 -11.00 5.15
N ASN A 140 1.29 -10.48 5.60
CA ASN A 140 0.02 -11.22 5.66
C ASN A 140 -1.05 -10.64 4.71
N HIS A 141 -0.63 -10.12 3.57
CA HIS A 141 -1.51 -9.61 2.51
C HIS A 141 -2.62 -10.56 2.04
N TYR A 142 -2.48 -11.85 2.33
CA TYR A 142 -3.50 -12.88 2.07
C TYR A 142 -4.76 -12.70 2.91
N GLU A 143 -4.75 -11.92 3.99
CA GLU A 143 -5.94 -11.54 4.78
C GLU A 143 -6.99 -10.80 3.94
N LEU A 144 -6.54 -10.03 2.94
CA LEU A 144 -7.41 -9.31 2.01
C LEU A 144 -7.62 -10.09 0.70
N SER A 145 -6.59 -10.78 0.21
CA SER A 145 -6.62 -11.39 -1.13
C SER A 145 -7.16 -12.82 -1.19
N ARG A 146 -7.10 -13.59 -0.09
CA ARG A 146 -7.74 -14.90 -0.04
C ARG A 146 -9.25 -14.76 0.20
N LYS A 147 -10.03 -15.51 -0.58
CA LYS A 147 -11.50 -15.39 -0.62
C LYS A 147 -12.17 -15.74 0.71
N ASP A 148 -11.67 -16.77 1.41
CA ASP A 148 -12.16 -17.18 2.73
C ASP A 148 -11.86 -16.14 3.80
N LEU A 149 -10.64 -15.62 3.83
CA LEU A 149 -10.21 -14.60 4.80
C LEU A 149 -10.89 -13.25 4.56
N LEU A 150 -11.03 -12.81 3.30
CA LEU A 150 -11.78 -11.60 2.94
C LEU A 150 -13.19 -11.61 3.54
N VAL A 151 -13.94 -12.70 3.30
CA VAL A 151 -15.30 -12.86 3.81
C VAL A 151 -15.33 -12.93 5.33
N LYS A 152 -14.39 -13.65 5.94
CA LYS A 152 -14.25 -13.73 7.41
C LYS A 152 -13.99 -12.36 8.03
N ASN A 153 -13.07 -11.59 7.46
CA ASN A 153 -12.69 -10.26 7.93
C ASN A 153 -13.84 -9.27 7.79
N ILE A 154 -14.57 -9.27 6.68
CA ILE A 154 -15.77 -8.43 6.50
C ILE A 154 -16.89 -8.83 7.48
N LYS A 155 -17.12 -10.13 7.72
CA LYS A 155 -18.10 -10.60 8.71
C LYS A 155 -17.71 -10.15 10.13
N ARG A 156 -16.42 -10.19 10.48
CA ARG A 156 -15.90 -9.69 11.77
C ARG A 156 -16.13 -8.18 11.88
N TYR A 157 -15.70 -7.41 10.88
CA TYR A 157 -15.85 -5.96 10.84
C TYR A 157 -17.29 -5.49 11.04
N ARG A 158 -18.25 -6.11 10.34
CA ARG A 158 -19.68 -5.81 10.52
C ARG A 158 -20.18 -6.08 11.95
N LYS A 159 -19.71 -7.17 12.58
CA LYS A 159 -20.07 -7.51 13.97
C LYS A 159 -19.43 -6.58 14.99
N ASP A 160 -18.19 -6.17 14.76
CA ASP A 160 -17.50 -5.21 15.63
C ASP A 160 -18.24 -3.86 15.60
N LEU A 161 -18.58 -3.36 14.41
CA LEU A 161 -19.39 -2.13 14.27
C LEU A 161 -20.77 -2.24 14.92
N GLU A 162 -21.41 -3.42 14.85
CA GLU A 162 -22.69 -3.67 15.52
C GLU A 162 -22.54 -3.60 17.04
N ARG A 163 -21.51 -4.25 17.60
CA ARG A 163 -21.22 -4.23 19.04
C ARG A 163 -20.94 -2.80 19.52
N ASP A 164 -20.25 -2.02 18.70
CA ASP A 164 -19.84 -0.66 19.02
C ASP A 164 -20.99 0.36 18.76
N GLY A 165 -22.17 -0.09 18.33
CA GLY A 165 -23.33 0.77 18.08
C GLY A 165 -23.17 1.73 16.91
N ASN A 166 -22.26 1.43 15.98
CA ASN A 166 -21.93 2.33 14.88
C ASN A 166 -23.07 2.37 13.82
N PRO A 167 -23.53 3.55 13.36
CA PRO A 167 -24.59 3.68 12.36
C PRO A 167 -24.32 2.90 11.06
N LEU A 168 -23.06 2.67 10.71
CA LEU A 168 -22.68 1.88 9.54
C LEU A 168 -23.15 0.41 9.60
N ALA A 169 -23.40 -0.11 10.80
CA ALA A 169 -23.93 -1.45 11.02
C ALA A 169 -25.47 -1.51 11.00
N GLU A 170 -26.15 -0.43 10.60
CA GLU A 170 -27.61 -0.41 10.45
C GLU A 170 -28.09 -1.55 9.56
N LYS A 171 -29.20 -2.19 9.99
CA LYS A 171 -29.79 -3.33 9.32
C LYS A 171 -31.14 -2.97 8.73
N THR A 172 -31.44 -3.54 7.57
CA THR A 172 -32.76 -3.45 6.96
C THR A 172 -33.53 -4.75 7.14
N GLU A 173 -34.84 -4.64 7.35
CA GLU A 173 -35.76 -5.79 7.35
C GLU A 173 -36.08 -6.28 5.93
N ALA A 174 -35.75 -5.49 4.91
CA ALA A 174 -35.95 -5.89 3.53
C ALA A 174 -35.04 -7.09 3.19
N ASN A 175 -35.65 -8.19 2.73
CA ASN A 175 -34.91 -9.29 2.13
C ASN A 175 -34.28 -8.80 0.82
N ILE A 176 -33.00 -8.43 0.86
CA ILE A 176 -32.22 -8.08 -0.34
C ILE A 176 -31.78 -9.40 -1.00
N PRO A 177 -32.30 -9.75 -2.19
CA PRO A 177 -31.94 -11.02 -2.84
C PRO A 177 -30.43 -11.10 -3.10
N GLY A 178 -29.77 -12.08 -2.47
CA GLY A 178 -28.32 -12.31 -2.63
C GLY A 178 -27.40 -11.34 -1.86
N GLY A 179 -27.99 -10.38 -1.14
CA GLY A 179 -27.30 -9.44 -0.27
C GLY A 179 -27.36 -9.83 1.21
N SER A 180 -26.69 -9.05 2.04
CA SER A 180 -26.70 -9.13 3.49
C SER A 180 -27.72 -8.17 4.09
N LYS A 181 -28.08 -8.41 5.35
CA LYS A 181 -29.02 -7.57 6.11
C LYS A 181 -28.52 -6.15 6.45
N TYR A 182 -27.29 -5.78 6.06
CA TYR A 182 -26.69 -4.49 6.40
C TYR A 182 -27.01 -3.46 5.32
N LEU A 183 -27.37 -2.23 5.69
CA LEU A 183 -27.74 -1.21 4.71
C LEU A 183 -26.51 -0.65 3.98
N TYR A 184 -25.49 -0.22 4.74
CA TYR A 184 -24.31 0.47 4.20
C TYR A 184 -23.14 -0.45 3.86
N LEU A 185 -23.14 -1.67 4.43
CA LEU A 185 -22.04 -2.62 4.28
C LEU A 185 -22.41 -3.81 3.41
N ASP A 186 -23.47 -3.72 2.60
CA ASP A 186 -23.90 -4.81 1.71
C ASP A 186 -23.26 -4.76 0.32
N PHE A 187 -21.97 -5.07 0.28
CA PHE A 187 -21.15 -4.97 -0.93
C PHE A 187 -20.38 -6.24 -1.28
N ILE A 188 -20.57 -7.35 -0.54
CA ILE A 188 -20.09 -8.68 -0.91
C ILE A 188 -21.27 -9.65 -1.04
N PRO A 189 -21.29 -10.53 -2.06
CA PRO A 189 -22.32 -11.55 -2.14
C PRO A 189 -22.30 -12.48 -0.93
N ILE A 190 -23.46 -13.02 -0.55
CA ILE A 190 -23.55 -14.03 0.51
C ILE A 190 -22.58 -15.17 0.19
N THR A 191 -21.64 -15.44 1.11
CA THR A 191 -20.58 -16.41 0.92
C THR A 191 -20.35 -17.26 2.18
N PHE A 192 -20.12 -18.54 1.95
CA PHE A 192 -19.86 -19.58 2.96
C PHE A 192 -18.55 -20.30 2.64
N VAL A 193 -17.79 -20.66 3.68
CA VAL A 193 -16.52 -21.38 3.57
C VAL A 193 -16.74 -22.86 3.79
N LEU A 194 -16.47 -23.70 2.80
CA LEU A 194 -16.66 -25.14 2.88
C LEU A 194 -15.36 -25.86 3.29
N PRO A 195 -15.44 -26.91 4.13
CA PRO A 195 -16.66 -27.58 4.61
C PRO A 195 -17.31 -26.97 5.86
N ALA A 196 -16.66 -26.01 6.52
CA ALA A 196 -17.08 -25.49 7.84
C ALA A 196 -18.52 -24.94 7.88
N ASP A 197 -18.91 -24.17 6.86
CA ASP A 197 -20.21 -23.49 6.78
C ASP A 197 -21.25 -24.30 5.97
N TYR A 198 -21.04 -25.61 5.73
CA TYR A 198 -21.93 -26.41 4.87
C TYR A 198 -23.39 -26.37 5.31
N ASN A 199 -23.66 -26.55 6.60
CA ASN A 199 -25.03 -26.55 7.13
C ASN A 199 -25.71 -25.19 6.95
N MET A 200 -24.98 -24.09 7.23
CA MET A 200 -25.48 -22.73 7.02
C MET A 200 -25.80 -22.47 5.55
N PHE A 201 -24.95 -22.94 4.64
CA PHE A 201 -25.22 -22.85 3.21
C PHE A 201 -26.49 -23.62 2.81
N VAL A 202 -26.67 -24.85 3.32
CA VAL A 202 -27.85 -25.67 3.00
C VAL A 202 -29.13 -25.03 3.50
N GLU A 203 -29.12 -24.42 4.69
CA GLU A 203 -30.25 -23.65 5.22
C GLU A 203 -30.58 -22.46 4.33
N GLU A 204 -29.57 -21.70 3.91
CA GLU A 204 -29.77 -20.54 3.03
C GLU A 204 -30.29 -20.96 1.65
N TYR A 205 -29.73 -22.02 1.07
CA TYR A 205 -30.19 -22.58 -0.21
C TYR A 205 -31.65 -23.04 -0.14
N ARG A 206 -32.09 -23.64 0.97
CA ARG A 206 -33.48 -24.08 1.15
C ARG A 206 -34.48 -22.93 1.14
N LYS A 207 -34.08 -21.72 1.54
CA LYS A 207 -34.95 -20.53 1.47
C LYS A 207 -35.24 -20.13 0.03
N ASN A 208 -34.30 -20.34 -0.89
CA ASN A 208 -34.48 -20.08 -2.32
C ASN A 208 -33.80 -21.17 -3.18
N PRO A 209 -34.49 -22.31 -3.41
CA PRO A 209 -33.90 -23.47 -4.11
C PRO A 209 -33.56 -23.23 -5.59
N GLN A 210 -34.07 -22.16 -6.20
CA GLN A 210 -33.77 -21.79 -7.59
C GLN A 210 -32.52 -20.91 -7.71
N SER A 211 -31.89 -20.56 -6.59
CA SER A 211 -30.70 -19.72 -6.58
C SER A 211 -29.48 -20.42 -7.18
N THR A 212 -28.76 -19.70 -8.05
CA THR A 212 -27.45 -20.10 -8.56
C THR A 212 -26.33 -19.65 -7.63
N TRP A 213 -25.37 -20.54 -7.42
CA TRP A 213 -24.18 -20.34 -6.60
C TRP A 213 -22.92 -20.62 -7.41
N ILE A 214 -21.85 -19.93 -7.08
CA ILE A 214 -20.54 -20.11 -7.70
C ILE A 214 -19.56 -20.65 -6.66
N MET A 215 -18.96 -21.80 -6.98
CA MET A 215 -17.88 -22.38 -6.18
C MET A 215 -16.54 -21.91 -6.70
N LYS A 216 -15.67 -21.50 -5.78
CA LYS A 216 -14.33 -21.01 -6.11
C LYS A 216 -13.32 -21.60 -5.11
N PRO A 217 -12.15 -22.08 -5.55
CA PRO A 217 -11.08 -22.45 -4.62
C PRO A 217 -10.55 -21.21 -3.90
N CYS A 218 -10.20 -21.32 -2.62
CA CYS A 218 -9.82 -20.16 -1.79
C CYS A 218 -8.49 -19.51 -2.23
N GLY A 219 -7.52 -20.32 -2.66
CA GLY A 219 -6.15 -19.90 -2.98
C GLY A 219 -5.81 -19.88 -4.47
N LYS A 220 -6.75 -20.21 -5.36
CA LYS A 220 -6.51 -20.18 -6.82
C LYS A 220 -7.04 -18.88 -7.44
N SER A 221 -6.48 -18.54 -8.58
CA SER A 221 -6.82 -17.35 -9.37
C SER A 221 -7.09 -17.73 -10.84
N GLN A 222 -7.34 -16.74 -11.70
CA GLN A 222 -7.49 -16.91 -13.16
C GLN A 222 -8.67 -17.79 -13.62
N GLY A 223 -9.67 -18.00 -12.77
CA GLY A 223 -10.84 -18.81 -13.11
C GLY A 223 -10.66 -20.32 -12.95
N ALA A 224 -9.48 -20.79 -12.50
CA ALA A 224 -9.20 -22.21 -12.36
C ALA A 224 -10.03 -22.86 -11.25
N GLY A 225 -10.72 -23.97 -11.58
CA GLY A 225 -11.52 -24.75 -10.62
C GLY A 225 -12.85 -24.10 -10.20
N ILE A 226 -13.31 -23.08 -10.94
CA ILE A 226 -14.61 -22.43 -10.71
C ILE A 226 -15.72 -23.19 -11.42
N PHE A 227 -16.85 -23.40 -10.74
CA PHE A 227 -18.04 -24.00 -11.34
C PHE A 227 -19.32 -23.48 -10.69
N LEU A 228 -20.43 -23.57 -11.42
CA LEU A 228 -21.75 -23.14 -10.96
C LEU A 228 -22.56 -24.31 -10.38
N ILE A 229 -23.35 -23.99 -9.37
CA ILE A 229 -24.27 -24.91 -8.70
C ILE A 229 -25.65 -24.28 -8.64
N ASN A 230 -26.62 -24.97 -9.24
CA ASN A 230 -28.03 -24.64 -9.15
C ASN A 230 -28.85 -25.74 -8.42
N LYS A 231 -28.24 -26.90 -8.14
CA LYS A 231 -28.87 -28.04 -7.47
C LYS A 231 -27.93 -28.63 -6.42
N LEU A 232 -28.42 -28.89 -5.20
CA LEU A 232 -27.64 -29.52 -4.13
C LEU A 232 -27.06 -30.89 -4.52
N SER A 233 -27.67 -31.60 -5.47
CA SER A 233 -27.15 -32.87 -5.98
C SER A 233 -25.78 -32.70 -6.67
N LYS A 234 -25.55 -31.60 -7.41
CA LYS A 234 -24.24 -31.29 -8.01
C LYS A 234 -23.17 -31.13 -6.92
N LEU A 235 -23.49 -30.46 -5.81
CA LEU A 235 -22.57 -30.28 -4.67
C LEU A 235 -22.22 -31.61 -3.99
N LYS A 236 -23.22 -32.48 -3.76
CA LYS A 236 -23.00 -33.80 -3.15
C LYS A 236 -22.15 -34.71 -4.04
N ARG A 237 -22.36 -34.65 -5.36
CA ARG A 237 -21.53 -35.40 -6.34
C ARG A 237 -20.08 -34.95 -6.28
N TRP A 238 -19.83 -33.65 -6.37
CA TRP A 238 -18.49 -33.07 -6.25
C TRP A 238 -17.80 -33.47 -4.94
N SER A 239 -18.51 -33.41 -3.80
CA SER A 239 -17.95 -33.81 -2.51
C SER A 239 -17.58 -35.31 -2.44
N ARG A 240 -18.32 -36.19 -3.12
CA ARG A 240 -17.99 -37.62 -3.22
C ARG A 240 -16.77 -37.84 -4.11
N GLU A 241 -16.73 -37.22 -5.28
CA GLU A 241 -15.60 -37.30 -6.22
C GLU A 241 -14.28 -36.80 -5.58
N ALA A 242 -14.35 -35.74 -4.78
CA ALA A 242 -13.23 -35.22 -4.01
C ALA A 242 -12.72 -36.19 -2.94
N LYS A 243 -13.58 -37.05 -2.38
CA LYS A 243 -13.23 -38.07 -1.38
C LYS A 243 -12.74 -39.39 -1.99
N THR A 244 -13.22 -39.74 -3.20
CA THR A 244 -12.90 -41.02 -3.87
C THR A 244 -11.62 -40.94 -4.72
N SER A 245 -11.16 -39.73 -5.04
CA SER A 245 -9.96 -39.53 -5.85
C SER A 245 -8.71 -40.04 -5.12
N PHE A 246 -7.98 -40.97 -5.74
CA PHE A 246 -6.61 -41.43 -5.37
C PHE A 246 -5.53 -40.33 -5.45
N HIS A 247 -5.95 -39.06 -5.57
CA HIS A 247 -5.11 -37.88 -5.54
C HIS A 247 -5.26 -37.18 -4.17
N PRO A 248 -4.39 -37.47 -3.18
CA PRO A 248 -4.48 -36.92 -1.81
C PRO A 248 -4.39 -35.39 -1.69
N GLN A 249 -4.23 -34.67 -2.81
CA GLN A 249 -4.16 -33.21 -2.86
C GLN A 249 -5.54 -32.51 -2.95
N ILE A 250 -6.58 -33.17 -3.48
CA ILE A 250 -7.92 -32.55 -3.63
C ILE A 250 -8.66 -32.45 -2.28
N GLY A 251 -8.40 -33.38 -1.36
CA GLY A 251 -9.02 -33.39 -0.02
C GLY A 251 -8.56 -32.25 0.92
N LYS A 252 -7.54 -31.46 0.54
CA LYS A 252 -7.02 -30.33 1.33
C LYS A 252 -7.41 -28.94 0.80
N GLU A 253 -8.04 -28.83 -0.37
CA GLU A 253 -8.40 -27.53 -0.92
C GLU A 253 -9.69 -26.99 -0.30
N SER A 254 -9.57 -25.87 0.42
CA SER A 254 -10.73 -25.11 0.91
C SER A 254 -11.43 -24.40 -0.24
N TYR A 255 -12.76 -24.39 -0.23
CA TYR A 255 -13.59 -23.72 -1.23
C TYR A 255 -14.51 -22.70 -0.57
N VAL A 256 -14.78 -21.61 -1.30
CA VAL A 256 -15.90 -20.73 -0.98
C VAL A 256 -17.06 -21.01 -1.93
N ILE A 257 -18.27 -21.01 -1.39
CA ILE A 257 -19.51 -21.01 -2.16
C ILE A 257 -20.19 -19.66 -1.96
N SER A 258 -20.36 -18.92 -3.06
CA SER A 258 -20.88 -17.55 -3.07
C SER A 258 -22.15 -17.50 -3.90
N ARG A 259 -23.10 -16.65 -3.52
CA ARG A 259 -24.27 -16.36 -4.36
C ARG A 259 -23.76 -15.80 -5.69
N TYR A 260 -24.27 -16.36 -6.80
CA TYR A 260 -23.95 -15.88 -8.12
C TYR A 260 -24.80 -14.64 -8.44
N ILE A 261 -24.18 -13.61 -9.02
CA ILE A 261 -24.86 -12.38 -9.44
C ILE A 261 -25.53 -12.67 -10.79
N GLU A 262 -26.82 -12.98 -10.74
CA GLU A 262 -27.62 -13.43 -11.89
C GLU A 262 -28.01 -12.29 -12.84
N ASN A 263 -28.09 -11.07 -12.31
CA ASN A 263 -28.52 -9.84 -12.99
C ASN A 263 -27.39 -8.82 -13.14
N PRO A 264 -26.23 -9.16 -13.74
CA PRO A 264 -25.16 -8.19 -13.97
C PRO A 264 -25.64 -7.08 -14.92
N LEU A 265 -25.07 -5.89 -14.79
CA LEU A 265 -25.21 -4.86 -15.81
C LEU A 265 -24.60 -5.39 -17.12
N LEU A 266 -25.38 -5.34 -18.20
CA LEU A 266 -24.96 -5.78 -19.52
C LEU A 266 -24.75 -4.58 -20.43
N ILE A 267 -23.69 -4.62 -21.22
CA ILE A 267 -23.45 -3.65 -22.30
C ILE A 267 -23.33 -4.43 -23.60
N GLY A 268 -24.18 -4.10 -24.58
CA GLY A 268 -24.30 -4.89 -25.81
C GLY A 268 -24.73 -6.34 -25.56
N GLY A 269 -25.42 -6.60 -24.44
CA GLY A 269 -25.81 -7.95 -24.01
C GLY A 269 -24.66 -8.80 -23.45
N LYS A 270 -23.46 -8.24 -23.24
CA LYS A 270 -22.29 -8.96 -22.71
C LYS A 270 -22.06 -8.57 -21.25
N LYS A 271 -21.76 -9.57 -20.42
CA LYS A 271 -21.36 -9.41 -19.01
C LYS A 271 -19.94 -8.86 -18.94
N PHE A 272 -19.64 -8.07 -17.92
CA PHE A 272 -18.28 -7.61 -17.63
C PHE A 272 -18.00 -7.53 -16.13
N ASP A 273 -16.72 -7.47 -15.80
CA ASP A 273 -16.24 -7.08 -14.47
C ASP A 273 -15.29 -5.88 -14.59
N LEU A 274 -15.14 -5.13 -13.51
CA LEU A 274 -14.28 -3.97 -13.38
C LEU A 274 -12.99 -4.34 -12.64
N ARG A 275 -11.83 -4.09 -13.27
CA ARG A 275 -10.51 -4.12 -12.64
C ARG A 275 -10.06 -2.72 -12.27
N LEU A 276 -9.96 -2.45 -10.97
CA LEU A 276 -9.38 -1.22 -10.40
C LEU A 276 -8.07 -1.53 -9.67
N TYR A 277 -7.19 -0.54 -9.56
CA TYR A 277 -5.92 -0.66 -8.83
C TYR A 277 -5.94 0.26 -7.61
N VAL A 278 -5.64 -0.31 -6.45
CA VAL A 278 -5.59 0.41 -5.18
C VAL A 278 -4.21 0.22 -4.59
N LEU A 279 -3.48 1.31 -4.38
CA LEU A 279 -2.19 1.30 -3.69
C LEU A 279 -2.44 1.54 -2.20
N VAL A 280 -1.94 0.65 -1.35
CA VAL A 280 -1.95 0.82 0.11
C VAL A 280 -0.51 1.01 0.57
N THR A 281 -0.23 2.12 1.22
CA THR A 281 1.12 2.47 1.68
C THR A 281 1.33 2.17 3.16
N SER A 282 0.23 2.07 3.92
CA SER A 282 0.19 1.73 5.34
C SER A 282 -1.21 1.22 5.72
N PHE A 283 -1.28 0.27 6.65
CA PHE A 283 -2.54 -0.13 7.30
C PHE A 283 -2.69 0.45 8.71
N ARG A 284 -1.62 1.02 9.28
CA ARG A 284 -1.62 1.64 10.62
C ARG A 284 -0.70 2.86 10.63
N PRO A 285 -1.25 4.08 10.45
CA PRO A 285 -2.64 4.38 10.08
C PRO A 285 -2.95 3.95 8.63
N LEU A 286 -4.23 3.71 8.31
CA LEU A 286 -4.62 3.30 6.96
C LEU A 286 -4.44 4.45 5.96
N LYS A 287 -3.60 4.21 4.95
CA LYS A 287 -3.34 5.12 3.83
C LYS A 287 -3.48 4.37 2.52
N ALA A 288 -4.42 4.81 1.69
CA ALA A 288 -4.70 4.17 0.41
C ALA A 288 -5.01 5.19 -0.69
N TYR A 289 -4.70 4.80 -1.92
CA TYR A 289 -4.84 5.60 -3.12
C TYR A 289 -5.51 4.77 -4.21
N LEU A 290 -6.49 5.36 -4.90
CA LEU A 290 -7.18 4.74 -6.04
C LEU A 290 -6.55 5.21 -7.34
N PHE A 291 -6.12 4.30 -8.19
CA PHE A 291 -5.63 4.64 -9.52
C PHE A 291 -6.81 4.96 -10.45
N ARG A 292 -6.83 6.17 -11.02
CA ARG A 292 -7.86 6.66 -11.94
C ARG A 292 -8.03 5.78 -13.19
N LEU A 293 -6.95 5.11 -13.62
CA LEU A 293 -7.00 4.22 -14.77
C LEU A 293 -7.34 2.80 -14.31
N GLY A 294 -8.27 2.17 -15.01
CA GLY A 294 -8.60 0.76 -14.85
C GLY A 294 -9.31 0.27 -16.11
N PHE A 295 -9.83 -0.95 -16.07
CA PHE A 295 -10.55 -1.48 -17.23
C PHE A 295 -11.68 -2.44 -16.86
N CYS A 296 -12.71 -2.43 -17.69
CA CYS A 296 -13.72 -3.47 -17.75
C CYS A 296 -13.19 -4.64 -18.59
N ARG A 297 -13.45 -5.88 -18.16
CA ARG A 297 -13.22 -7.09 -18.95
C ARG A 297 -14.56 -7.70 -19.35
N PHE A 298 -14.82 -7.77 -20.65
CA PHE A 298 -16.06 -8.33 -21.17
C PHE A 298 -15.93 -9.84 -21.43
N CYS A 299 -17.03 -10.57 -21.25
CA CYS A 299 -17.20 -11.89 -21.84
C CYS A 299 -17.22 -11.77 -23.37
N THR A 300 -16.72 -12.79 -24.07
CA THR A 300 -16.77 -12.87 -25.53
C THR A 300 -18.19 -13.15 -26.02
N VAL A 301 -18.97 -13.95 -25.28
CA VAL A 301 -20.33 -14.36 -25.62
C VAL A 301 -21.37 -13.48 -24.93
N LYS A 302 -22.56 -13.33 -25.55
CA LYS A 302 -23.71 -12.69 -24.91
C LYS A 302 -24.12 -13.45 -23.65
N TYR A 303 -24.59 -12.71 -22.67
CA TYR A 303 -25.01 -13.26 -21.39
C TYR A 303 -26.36 -13.97 -21.54
N ASP A 304 -26.40 -15.24 -21.16
CA ASP A 304 -27.62 -16.04 -21.06
C ASP A 304 -27.65 -16.72 -19.67
N THR A 305 -28.84 -16.83 -19.11
CA THR A 305 -29.13 -17.49 -17.82
C THR A 305 -29.77 -18.87 -18.00
N SER A 306 -29.95 -19.34 -19.24
CA SER A 306 -30.53 -20.64 -19.53
C SER A 306 -29.72 -21.78 -18.89
N VAL A 307 -30.43 -22.78 -18.34
CA VAL A 307 -29.82 -23.90 -17.60
C VAL A 307 -28.88 -24.74 -18.49
N THR A 308 -29.11 -24.71 -19.80
CA THR A 308 -28.31 -25.36 -20.85
C THR A 308 -26.91 -24.77 -20.97
N GLU A 309 -26.73 -23.49 -20.64
CA GLU A 309 -25.44 -22.77 -20.78
C GLU A 309 -24.68 -22.62 -19.44
N LEU A 310 -25.20 -23.14 -18.32
CA LEU A 310 -24.53 -23.06 -17.00
C LEU A 310 -23.16 -23.74 -16.96
N ASP A 311 -22.92 -24.72 -17.84
CA ASP A 311 -21.65 -25.41 -17.97
C ASP A 311 -20.71 -24.67 -18.96
N ASN A 312 -21.21 -23.67 -19.69
CA ASN A 312 -20.43 -22.82 -20.59
C ASN A 312 -19.74 -21.68 -19.81
N MET A 313 -18.52 -21.94 -19.35
CA MET A 313 -17.73 -20.98 -18.58
C MET A 313 -17.43 -19.65 -19.33
N TYR A 314 -17.49 -19.62 -20.68
CA TYR A 314 -17.22 -18.42 -21.47
C TYR A 314 -18.29 -17.34 -21.31
N VAL A 315 -19.52 -17.71 -20.95
CA VAL A 315 -20.64 -16.79 -20.70
C VAL A 315 -20.52 -16.15 -19.30
N HIS A 316 -19.97 -16.89 -18.34
CA HIS A 316 -20.06 -16.56 -16.92
C HIS A 316 -18.77 -15.98 -16.31
N LEU A 317 -17.60 -16.31 -16.87
CA LEU A 317 -16.29 -15.90 -16.37
C LEU A 317 -15.60 -14.92 -17.32
N THR A 318 -15.26 -13.74 -16.83
CA THR A 318 -14.66 -12.64 -17.59
C THR A 318 -13.12 -12.69 -17.66
N ASN A 319 -12.48 -13.68 -17.02
CA ASN A 319 -11.04 -13.80 -16.97
C ASN A 319 -10.41 -13.99 -18.37
N VAL A 320 -9.37 -13.21 -18.68
CA VAL A 320 -8.65 -13.26 -19.96
C VAL A 320 -8.08 -14.65 -20.28
N SER A 321 -7.65 -15.41 -19.27
CA SER A 321 -7.19 -16.81 -19.43
C SER A 321 -8.26 -17.73 -20.02
N VAL A 322 -9.52 -17.49 -19.67
CA VAL A 322 -10.67 -18.20 -20.23
C VAL A 322 -11.02 -17.58 -21.59
N GLN A 323 -11.20 -16.26 -21.65
CA GLN A 323 -11.75 -15.57 -22.83
C GLN A 323 -10.86 -15.60 -24.09
N LYS A 324 -9.54 -15.77 -23.97
CA LYS A 324 -8.61 -15.85 -25.11
C LYS A 324 -8.88 -17.01 -26.07
N HIS A 325 -9.57 -18.06 -25.60
CA HIS A 325 -9.93 -19.22 -26.41
C HIS A 325 -11.30 -19.07 -27.09
N GLY A 326 -12.01 -17.96 -26.84
CA GLY A 326 -13.32 -17.67 -27.45
C GLY A 326 -13.18 -17.16 -28.89
N GLY A 327 -14.02 -17.68 -29.79
CA GLY A 327 -13.96 -17.37 -31.23
C GLY A 327 -14.20 -15.89 -31.59
N GLU A 328 -14.89 -15.12 -30.74
CA GLU A 328 -15.13 -13.67 -30.93
C GLU A 328 -14.09 -12.76 -30.23
N TYR A 329 -12.96 -13.30 -29.77
CA TYR A 329 -11.97 -12.49 -29.07
C TYR A 329 -11.29 -11.49 -30.02
N ASN A 330 -11.51 -10.20 -29.80
CA ASN A 330 -10.86 -9.15 -30.57
C ASN A 330 -9.45 -8.87 -30.02
N ASN A 331 -8.41 -9.19 -30.79
CA ASN A 331 -7.02 -8.99 -30.42
C ASN A 331 -6.58 -7.52 -30.31
N HIS A 332 -7.27 -6.58 -30.96
CA HIS A 332 -6.92 -5.15 -30.92
C HIS A 332 -7.28 -4.47 -29.59
N HIS A 333 -8.50 -4.72 -29.08
CA HIS A 333 -8.96 -4.14 -27.81
C HIS A 333 -9.03 -5.15 -26.66
N GLY A 334 -8.83 -6.45 -26.93
CA GLY A 334 -8.77 -7.52 -25.95
C GLY A 334 -10.07 -7.78 -25.18
N GLY A 335 -11.21 -7.35 -25.71
CA GLY A 335 -12.49 -7.37 -24.97
C GLY A 335 -12.49 -6.44 -23.76
N LYS A 336 -11.73 -5.34 -23.79
CA LYS A 336 -11.64 -4.39 -22.66
C LYS A 336 -12.16 -3.01 -23.01
N TRP A 337 -12.75 -2.35 -22.02
CA TRP A 337 -12.96 -0.89 -22.02
C TRP A 337 -12.20 -0.26 -20.87
N SER A 338 -11.74 0.98 -21.05
CA SER A 338 -11.24 1.77 -19.93
C SER A 338 -12.39 2.12 -18.98
N VAL A 339 -12.06 2.34 -17.71
CA VAL A 339 -13.02 2.88 -16.71
C VAL A 339 -13.61 4.22 -17.18
N GLN A 340 -12.80 5.04 -17.86
CA GLN A 340 -13.22 6.31 -18.46
C GLN A 340 -14.33 6.11 -19.49
N ASN A 341 -14.20 5.11 -20.37
CA ASN A 341 -15.23 4.80 -21.35
C ASN A 341 -16.49 4.25 -20.69
N LEU A 342 -16.36 3.44 -19.63
CA LEU A 342 -17.51 3.00 -18.84
C LEU A 342 -18.24 4.19 -18.21
N ARG A 343 -17.50 5.12 -17.60
CA ARG A 343 -18.07 6.33 -16.99
C ARG A 343 -18.81 7.16 -18.02
N LEU A 344 -18.16 7.45 -19.16
CA LEU A 344 -18.79 8.20 -20.25
C LEU A 344 -20.06 7.53 -20.78
N TYR A 345 -20.03 6.19 -20.94
CA TYR A 345 -21.21 5.42 -21.35
C TYR A 345 -22.36 5.52 -20.34
N LEU A 346 -22.07 5.42 -19.05
CA LEU A 346 -23.08 5.52 -17.99
C LEU A 346 -23.63 6.94 -17.87
N GLU A 347 -22.77 7.97 -17.98
CA GLU A 347 -23.21 9.37 -17.97
C GLU A 347 -24.16 9.64 -19.15
N GLY A 348 -23.84 9.14 -20.33
CA GLY A 348 -24.68 9.29 -21.53
C GLY A 348 -25.98 8.49 -21.51
N THR A 349 -26.06 7.37 -20.79
CA THR A 349 -27.23 6.47 -20.80
C THR A 349 -28.10 6.54 -19.54
N ARG A 350 -27.52 6.92 -18.39
CA ARG A 350 -28.18 6.95 -17.07
C ARG A 350 -28.12 8.33 -16.40
N GLY A 351 -27.30 9.24 -16.92
CA GLY A 351 -27.09 10.57 -16.36
C GLY A 351 -25.88 10.63 -15.42
N LYS A 352 -25.37 11.85 -15.23
CA LYS A 352 -24.16 12.13 -14.46
C LYS A 352 -24.31 11.80 -12.97
N GLU A 353 -25.38 12.24 -12.35
CA GLU A 353 -25.62 12.05 -10.90
C GLU A 353 -25.66 10.56 -10.51
N VAL A 354 -26.37 9.75 -11.28
CA VAL A 354 -26.46 8.30 -11.07
C VAL A 354 -25.10 7.64 -11.23
N THR A 355 -24.32 8.08 -12.21
CA THR A 355 -22.97 7.57 -12.46
C THR A 355 -22.03 7.95 -11.32
N ASP A 356 -22.04 9.20 -10.88
CA ASP A 356 -21.23 9.69 -9.76
C ASP A 356 -21.56 8.92 -8.46
N LYS A 357 -22.85 8.64 -8.21
CA LYS A 357 -23.30 7.80 -7.07
C LYS A 357 -22.77 6.37 -7.14
N LEU A 358 -22.77 5.74 -8.32
CA LEU A 358 -22.19 4.41 -8.50
C LEU A 358 -20.69 4.40 -8.19
N PHE A 359 -19.93 5.36 -8.74
CA PHE A 359 -18.49 5.45 -8.49
C PHE A 359 -18.18 5.77 -7.02
N GLY A 360 -19.01 6.60 -6.36
CA GLY A 360 -18.95 6.80 -4.91
C GLY A 360 -19.19 5.50 -4.13
N SER A 361 -20.15 4.68 -4.55
CA SER A 361 -20.43 3.37 -3.95
C SER A 361 -19.30 2.37 -4.14
N ILE A 362 -18.58 2.44 -5.28
CA ILE A 362 -17.37 1.64 -5.55
C ILE A 362 -16.25 2.05 -4.58
N THR A 363 -15.99 3.36 -4.46
CA THR A 363 -15.02 3.93 -3.51
C THR A 363 -15.32 3.50 -2.08
N TRP A 364 -16.59 3.60 -1.66
CA TRP A 364 -17.08 3.18 -0.35
C TRP A 364 -16.78 1.71 -0.05
N LEU A 365 -17.13 0.83 -0.99
CA LEU A 365 -16.85 -0.60 -0.92
C LEU A 365 -15.35 -0.89 -0.73
N ILE A 366 -14.49 -0.19 -1.48
CA ILE A 366 -13.03 -0.36 -1.37
C ILE A 366 -12.56 0.06 0.03
N VAL A 367 -12.92 1.26 0.50
CA VAL A 367 -12.51 1.77 1.82
C VAL A 367 -12.93 0.82 2.94
N HIS A 368 -14.18 0.36 2.94
CA HIS A 368 -14.67 -0.52 4.00
C HIS A 368 -14.08 -1.94 3.91
N SER A 369 -13.71 -2.42 2.72
CA SER A 369 -12.96 -3.67 2.60
C SER A 369 -11.54 -3.58 3.18
N LEU A 370 -10.88 -2.42 3.05
CA LEU A 370 -9.57 -2.15 3.66
C LEU A 370 -9.68 -1.99 5.18
N LYS A 371 -10.67 -1.23 5.67
CA LYS A 371 -10.95 -1.08 7.11
C LYS A 371 -11.26 -2.43 7.78
N ALA A 372 -11.91 -3.35 7.07
CA ALA A 372 -12.21 -4.68 7.61
C ALA A 372 -10.96 -5.52 7.94
N VAL A 373 -9.83 -5.24 7.28
CA VAL A 373 -8.56 -5.97 7.46
C VAL A 373 -7.50 -5.18 8.23
N SER A 374 -7.68 -3.87 8.45
CA SER A 374 -6.64 -3.00 9.04
C SER A 374 -6.17 -3.46 10.43
N SER A 375 -7.08 -3.97 11.27
CA SER A 375 -6.74 -4.46 12.60
C SER A 375 -5.88 -5.72 12.58
N VAL A 376 -6.06 -6.60 11.59
CA VAL A 376 -5.31 -7.87 11.47
C VAL A 376 -4.09 -7.80 10.57
N MET A 377 -4.01 -6.80 9.68
CA MET A 377 -2.90 -6.65 8.76
C MET A 377 -1.60 -6.29 9.49
N ALA A 378 -0.52 -7.00 9.19
CA ALA A 378 0.82 -6.70 9.65
C ALA A 378 1.35 -5.51 8.85
N SER A 379 1.17 -4.31 9.40
CA SER A 379 1.65 -3.08 8.78
C SER A 379 3.13 -2.89 9.13
N ASP A 380 4.00 -3.09 8.15
CA ASP A 380 5.44 -2.81 8.25
C ASP A 380 5.78 -1.59 7.37
N ARG A 381 6.67 -0.71 7.85
CA ARG A 381 7.03 0.53 7.15
C ARG A 381 7.81 0.29 5.86
N HIS A 382 8.52 -0.83 5.74
CA HIS A 382 9.22 -1.24 4.52
C HIS A 382 8.24 -1.62 3.41
N CYS A 383 6.97 -1.87 3.75
CA CYS A 383 5.98 -2.42 2.83
C CYS A 383 5.13 -1.33 2.16
N PHE A 384 4.68 -1.64 0.96
CA PHE A 384 3.51 -1.06 0.30
C PHE A 384 2.88 -2.15 -0.55
N GLU A 385 1.64 -2.02 -1.00
CA GLU A 385 1.06 -3.03 -1.89
C GLU A 385 0.06 -2.45 -2.87
N CYS A 386 0.15 -2.88 -4.12
CA CYS A 386 -0.85 -2.59 -5.14
C CYS A 386 -1.81 -3.78 -5.28
N TYR A 387 -3.07 -3.56 -4.92
CA TYR A 387 -4.14 -4.54 -5.04
C TYR A 387 -4.94 -4.32 -6.32
N GLY A 388 -5.30 -5.42 -6.99
CA GLY A 388 -6.28 -5.41 -8.08
C GLY A 388 -7.68 -5.76 -7.56
N TYR A 389 -8.60 -4.81 -7.56
CA TYR A 389 -9.99 -5.03 -7.16
C TYR A 389 -10.82 -5.49 -8.35
N ASP A 390 -11.58 -6.57 -8.17
CA ASP A 390 -12.51 -7.12 -9.16
C ASP A 390 -13.94 -6.90 -8.67
N ILE A 391 -14.65 -6.02 -9.37
CA ILE A 391 -16.01 -5.59 -8.99
C ILE A 391 -16.99 -5.94 -10.12
N ILE A 392 -18.16 -6.46 -9.78
CA ILE A 392 -19.27 -6.61 -10.72
C ILE A 392 -20.34 -5.58 -10.35
N ILE A 393 -20.89 -4.91 -11.36
CA ILE A 393 -22.02 -4.00 -11.20
C ILE A 393 -23.27 -4.76 -11.62
N ASP A 394 -24.33 -4.73 -10.82
CA ASP A 394 -25.61 -5.32 -11.19
C ASP A 394 -26.50 -4.36 -12.00
N ASN A 395 -27.63 -4.85 -12.51
CA ASN A 395 -28.56 -4.08 -13.32
C ASN A 395 -29.24 -2.92 -12.56
N THR A 396 -29.16 -2.90 -11.22
CA THR A 396 -29.62 -1.80 -10.37
C THR A 396 -28.52 -0.78 -10.06
N LEU A 397 -27.35 -0.91 -10.71
CA LEU A 397 -26.16 -0.09 -10.49
C LEU A 397 -25.60 -0.21 -9.06
N LYS A 398 -25.73 -1.37 -8.46
CA LYS A 398 -25.05 -1.69 -7.20
C LYS A 398 -23.74 -2.43 -7.47
N PRO A 399 -22.60 -1.98 -6.89
CA PRO A 399 -21.32 -2.66 -7.02
C PRO A 399 -21.18 -3.80 -6.00
N TRP A 400 -20.61 -4.91 -6.46
CA TRP A 400 -20.33 -6.11 -5.67
C TRP A 400 -18.85 -6.46 -5.76
N LEU A 401 -18.18 -6.57 -4.61
CA LEU A 401 -16.80 -7.00 -4.51
C LEU A 401 -16.72 -8.51 -4.72
N VAL A 402 -15.99 -8.93 -5.76
CA VAL A 402 -15.89 -10.34 -6.14
C VAL A 402 -14.60 -10.95 -5.62
N GLU A 403 -13.47 -10.25 -5.81
CA GLU A 403 -12.17 -10.64 -5.29
C GLU A 403 -11.23 -9.44 -5.21
N VAL A 404 -10.22 -9.56 -4.36
CA VAL A 404 -9.06 -8.66 -4.32
C VAL A 404 -7.83 -9.49 -4.63
N ASN A 405 -7.05 -9.06 -5.60
CA ASN A 405 -5.86 -9.77 -6.06
C ASN A 405 -4.61 -9.04 -5.55
N ALA A 406 -3.83 -9.73 -4.71
CA ALA A 406 -2.43 -9.34 -4.48
C ALA A 406 -1.62 -9.62 -5.75
N SER A 407 -0.60 -8.79 -6.01
CA SER A 407 0.24 -8.89 -7.23
C SER A 407 -0.58 -8.95 -8.53
N PRO A 408 -1.44 -7.96 -8.84
CA PRO A 408 -2.24 -7.98 -10.05
C PRO A 408 -1.36 -8.14 -11.29
N SER A 409 -1.80 -8.96 -12.25
CA SER A 409 -0.97 -9.32 -13.42
C SER A 409 -0.48 -8.09 -14.18
N LEU A 410 0.84 -7.98 -14.31
CA LEU A 410 1.52 -6.93 -15.07
C LEU A 410 1.73 -7.29 -16.56
N THR A 411 1.18 -8.42 -17.02
CA THR A 411 1.32 -8.86 -18.42
C THR A 411 0.48 -8.00 -19.36
N SER A 412 1.11 -7.38 -20.35
CA SER A 412 0.45 -6.47 -21.29
C SER A 412 0.00 -7.22 -22.54
N THR A 413 -1.32 -7.33 -22.76
CA THR A 413 -1.89 -7.98 -23.94
C THR A 413 -2.20 -7.01 -25.08
N THR A 414 -2.38 -5.73 -24.77
CA THR A 414 -2.64 -4.65 -25.74
C THR A 414 -1.71 -3.47 -25.48
N ALA A 415 -1.60 -2.55 -26.45
CA ALA A 415 -0.85 -1.30 -26.27
C ALA A 415 -1.40 -0.47 -25.09
N ASN A 416 -2.74 -0.41 -24.96
CA ASN A 416 -3.40 0.28 -23.86
C ASN A 416 -3.07 -0.35 -22.50
N ASP A 417 -3.01 -1.68 -22.41
CA ASP A 417 -2.56 -2.36 -21.18
C ASP A 417 -1.13 -1.98 -20.83
N ARG A 418 -0.24 -1.92 -21.83
CA ARG A 418 1.18 -1.57 -21.62
C ARG A 418 1.32 -0.15 -21.08
N ILE A 419 0.62 0.81 -21.69
CA ILE A 419 0.64 2.22 -21.26
C ILE A 419 0.06 2.35 -19.84
N LEU A 420 -1.09 1.73 -19.58
CA LEU A 420 -1.74 1.79 -18.26
C LEU A 420 -0.82 1.22 -17.18
N LYS A 421 -0.23 0.05 -17.41
CA LYS A 421 0.62 -0.63 -16.41
C LYS A 421 1.94 0.08 -16.23
N TYR A 422 2.53 0.60 -17.30
CA TYR A 422 3.72 1.44 -17.19
C TYR A 422 3.47 2.67 -16.31
N LYS A 423 2.36 3.40 -16.56
CA LYS A 423 1.95 4.54 -15.73
C LYS A 423 1.63 4.15 -14.28
N LEU A 424 1.02 2.98 -14.08
CA LEU A 424 0.72 2.47 -12.75
C LEU A 424 2.00 2.31 -11.91
N ILE A 425 3.01 1.62 -12.45
CA ILE A 425 4.28 1.42 -11.76
C ILE A 425 5.00 2.75 -11.56
N ASP A 426 5.06 3.60 -12.60
CA ASP A 426 5.70 4.92 -12.51
C ASP A 426 5.10 5.79 -11.39
N ASN A 427 3.77 5.83 -11.30
CA ASN A 427 3.07 6.62 -10.28
C ASN A 427 3.11 5.97 -8.89
N ILE A 428 3.16 4.64 -8.78
CA ILE A 428 3.41 3.97 -7.49
C ILE A 428 4.76 4.42 -6.94
N LEU A 429 5.82 4.41 -7.76
CA LEU A 429 7.16 4.81 -7.35
C LEU A 429 7.21 6.27 -6.87
N ASN A 430 6.45 7.16 -7.52
CA ASN A 430 6.37 8.57 -7.10
C ASN A 430 5.70 8.76 -5.72
N ILE A 431 4.86 7.82 -5.28
CA ILE A 431 4.18 7.88 -3.98
C ILE A 431 5.04 7.24 -2.88
N VAL A 432 5.60 6.05 -3.15
CA VAL A 432 6.27 5.24 -2.13
C VAL A 432 7.71 5.70 -1.86
N LEU A 433 8.32 6.43 -2.78
CA LEU A 433 9.65 7.00 -2.61
C LEU A 433 9.58 8.45 -2.12
N PRO A 434 10.54 8.92 -1.31
CA PRO A 434 10.68 10.32 -1.00
C PRO A 434 11.11 11.13 -2.24
N PRO A 435 11.04 12.48 -2.18
CA PRO A 435 11.39 13.35 -3.32
C PRO A 435 12.83 13.24 -3.81
N ASP A 436 13.75 12.78 -2.96
CA ASP A 436 15.15 12.51 -3.34
C ASP A 436 15.32 11.19 -4.13
N GLY A 437 14.26 10.38 -4.20
CA GLY A 437 14.20 9.12 -4.94
C GLY A 437 14.86 7.93 -4.23
N VAL A 438 15.41 8.12 -3.03
CA VAL A 438 16.09 7.05 -2.27
C VAL A 438 15.08 6.40 -1.33
N PRO A 439 14.88 5.07 -1.38
CA PRO A 439 14.00 4.40 -0.42
C PRO A 439 14.35 4.75 1.03
N ASP A 440 13.35 5.15 1.82
CA ASP A 440 13.48 5.45 3.26
C ASP A 440 12.16 5.10 3.98
N VAL A 441 12.22 4.22 4.97
CA VAL A 441 11.06 3.83 5.79
C VAL A 441 10.47 4.95 6.64
N ARG A 442 11.21 6.04 6.86
CA ARG A 442 10.77 7.22 7.62
C ARG A 442 9.87 8.12 6.79
N TRP A 443 9.88 7.95 5.46
CA TRP A 443 8.96 8.63 4.57
C TRP A 443 7.52 8.23 4.90
N ASN A 444 6.68 9.23 5.18
CA ASN A 444 5.29 9.02 5.55
C ASN A 444 4.38 8.62 4.36
N LYS A 445 4.96 8.58 3.14
CA LYS A 445 4.31 8.22 1.88
C LYS A 445 3.12 9.12 1.54
N ILE A 446 3.19 10.40 1.95
CA ILE A 446 2.23 11.45 1.58
C ILE A 446 2.94 12.41 0.62
N PRO A 447 2.88 12.14 -0.69
CA PRO A 447 3.52 13.00 -1.67
C PRO A 447 2.68 14.27 -1.93
N SER A 448 3.28 15.27 -2.57
CA SER A 448 2.55 16.45 -3.04
C SER A 448 1.49 16.08 -4.10
N PRO A 449 0.43 16.89 -4.29
CA PRO A 449 -0.61 16.60 -5.28
C PRO A 449 -0.09 16.33 -6.69
N ASP A 450 0.97 17.03 -7.11
CA ASP A 450 1.59 16.86 -8.43
C ASP A 450 2.25 15.48 -8.61
N MET A 451 2.72 14.88 -7.52
CA MET A 451 3.41 13.59 -7.51
C MET A 451 2.45 12.39 -7.51
N LEU A 452 1.16 12.59 -7.17
CA LEU A 452 0.14 11.55 -7.21
C LEU A 452 -0.10 11.02 -8.64
N GLY A 453 0.13 11.84 -9.66
CA GLY A 453 -0.07 11.47 -11.06
C GLY A 453 -1.52 11.05 -11.33
N ASN A 454 -1.73 9.77 -11.63
CA ASN A 454 -3.07 9.21 -11.87
C ASN A 454 -3.68 8.56 -10.61
N PHE A 455 -3.12 8.76 -9.42
CA PHE A 455 -3.74 8.35 -8.17
C PHE A 455 -4.59 9.47 -7.56
N ASP A 456 -5.70 9.08 -6.96
CA ASP A 456 -6.48 9.90 -6.04
C ASP A 456 -6.29 9.37 -4.62
N LEU A 457 -6.15 10.26 -3.64
CA LEU A 457 -6.15 9.87 -2.24
C LEU A 457 -7.53 9.30 -1.89
N LEU A 458 -7.57 8.04 -1.46
CA LEU A 458 -8.81 7.34 -1.14
C LEU A 458 -9.15 7.49 0.34
N ILE A 459 -8.15 7.31 1.21
CA ILE A 459 -8.26 7.49 2.65
C ILE A 459 -6.87 7.73 3.24
N ASP A 460 -6.80 8.67 4.18
CA ASP A 460 -5.70 8.82 5.12
C ASP A 460 -6.32 9.02 6.51
N GLU A 461 -6.18 8.01 7.37
CA GLU A 461 -6.75 8.07 8.72
C GLU A 461 -6.11 9.15 9.61
N GLU A 462 -4.88 9.59 9.34
CA GLU A 462 -4.26 10.69 10.09
C GLU A 462 -4.91 12.03 9.74
N ILE A 463 -5.14 12.27 8.45
CA ILE A 463 -5.78 13.50 7.97
C ILE A 463 -7.25 13.53 8.41
N ALA A 464 -7.96 12.41 8.26
CA ALA A 464 -9.36 12.32 8.67
C ALA A 464 -9.55 12.58 10.18
N ALA A 465 -8.66 12.04 11.03
CA ALA A 465 -8.71 12.28 12.47
C ALA A 465 -8.40 13.75 12.85
N GLN A 466 -7.57 14.44 12.07
CA GLN A 466 -7.30 15.87 12.28
C GLN A 466 -8.52 16.71 11.93
N ASP A 467 -9.19 16.42 10.82
CA ASP A 467 -10.40 17.13 10.39
C ASP A 467 -11.55 16.95 11.40
N ASP A 468 -11.75 15.74 11.93
CA ASP A 468 -12.76 15.46 12.95
C ASP A 468 -12.49 16.23 14.26
N ASN A 469 -11.23 16.36 14.66
CA ASN A 469 -10.85 17.13 15.85
C ASN A 469 -11.08 18.63 15.66
N VAL A 470 -10.83 19.17 14.47
CA VAL A 470 -11.09 20.58 14.14
C VAL A 470 -12.60 20.86 14.14
N GLN A 471 -13.41 19.97 13.55
CA GLN A 471 -14.87 20.10 13.56
C GLN A 471 -15.46 20.02 14.98
N ASN A 472 -14.95 19.11 15.82
CA ASN A 472 -15.40 18.99 17.22
C ASN A 472 -14.91 20.14 18.13
N SER A 473 -13.85 20.85 17.76
CA SER A 473 -13.39 22.05 18.50
C SER A 473 -14.14 23.34 18.16
N ASN A 474 -14.89 23.34 17.05
CA ASN A 474 -15.66 24.49 16.55
C ASN A 474 -17.17 24.38 16.81
N ASN A 475 -17.61 23.29 17.45
CA ASN A 475 -18.95 23.09 18.01
C ASN A 475 -18.87 23.09 19.54
#